data_AF-A0A937PE76-F1
#
_entry.id   AF-A0A937PE76-F1
#
_cell.length_a   1.000
_cell.length_b   1.000
_cell.length_c   1.000
_cell.angle_alpha   90.00
_cell.angle_beta   90.00
_cell.angle_gamma   90.00
#
_symmetry.space_group_name_H-M   'P 1'
#
loop_
_entity.id
_entity.type
_entity.pdbx_description
1 polymer ?
#
loop_
_entity_poly.entity_id
_entity_poly.type
_entity_poly.pdbx_seq_one_letter_code
_entity_poly.pdbx_strand_id
1 'polypeptide(L)'
;METNRLNKKFFLIIAAALIIISSGIYAYTYTTATGTIGTPTPTGDIATVNATETQPDWNDVLTTANEDIIYRPVGAGDETVIKYQYPDSGEHWDKVDETTADDDTTYVYTPSLAWEEDLYDTANHTTQTAGGDINYVEVFMVSRTSANITQESAYVHIKTNGFEYNGASENLTTSYAEYSNSWGDNPQSGSPWTWNEIDNLQSGVGLREGGVAIDSLCTQVYTSVNFDAPELNGNTPTGDLFEITVNDDYDGNLQVRVYLTNTDDLLKAYDSLGMYLYLESSVEAGETPSYQLLNLQNGMAIFNLVDISGGSYTLSVTGGTYQLFSREVSEWEAGWTVTPELYCEAEQR
;
A
#
# COMPACT_ATOMS: atom_id res chain seq x y z
N MET A 1 -23.52 -20.69 -100.06
CA MET A 1 -24.23 -20.06 -98.93
C MET A 1 -24.69 -21.16 -97.98
N GLU A 2 -23.78 -21.87 -97.31
CA GLU A 2 -24.19 -23.04 -96.50
C GLU A 2 -23.20 -23.48 -95.40
N THR A 3 -22.31 -22.59 -94.93
CA THR A 3 -21.27 -22.98 -93.93
C THR A 3 -21.38 -22.23 -92.60
N ASN A 4 -22.32 -21.29 -92.45
CA ASN A 4 -22.40 -20.41 -91.27
C ASN A 4 -23.58 -20.71 -90.31
N ARG A 5 -24.41 -21.72 -90.62
CA ARG A 5 -25.58 -22.10 -89.81
C ARG A 5 -25.31 -23.24 -88.82
N LEU A 6 -24.26 -24.04 -89.01
CA LEU A 6 -23.94 -25.18 -88.14
C LEU A 6 -23.30 -24.75 -86.80
N ASN A 7 -22.41 -23.74 -86.82
CA ASN A 7 -21.69 -23.28 -85.61
C ASN A 7 -22.59 -22.55 -84.60
N LYS A 8 -23.60 -21.79 -85.03
CA LYS A 8 -24.50 -21.07 -84.10
C LYS A 8 -25.44 -22.01 -83.33
N LYS A 9 -25.84 -23.15 -83.92
CA LYS A 9 -26.70 -24.13 -83.25
C LYS A 9 -25.95 -24.95 -82.19
N PHE A 10 -24.66 -25.19 -82.40
CA PHE A 10 -23.81 -25.92 -81.44
C PHE A 10 -23.52 -25.09 -80.18
N PHE A 11 -23.26 -23.79 -80.33
CA PHE A 11 -23.06 -22.87 -79.19
C PHE A 11 -24.32 -22.67 -78.33
N LEU A 12 -25.51 -22.67 -78.94
CA LEU A 12 -26.79 -22.56 -78.21
C LEU A 12 -27.10 -23.81 -77.37
N ILE A 13 -26.70 -24.99 -77.84
CA ILE A 13 -26.89 -26.26 -77.10
C ILE A 13 -25.92 -26.34 -75.91
N ILE A 14 -24.68 -25.86 -76.06
CA ILE A 14 -23.70 -25.78 -74.96
C ILE A 14 -24.14 -24.75 -73.90
N ALA A 15 -24.67 -23.60 -74.33
CA ALA A 15 -25.18 -22.58 -73.41
C ALA A 15 -26.43 -23.06 -72.64
N ALA A 16 -27.32 -23.83 -73.27
CA ALA A 16 -28.49 -24.41 -72.60
C ALA A 16 -28.10 -25.53 -71.61
N ALA A 17 -27.05 -26.31 -71.91
CA ALA A 17 -26.54 -27.34 -70.99
C ALA A 17 -25.85 -26.76 -69.75
N LEU A 18 -25.21 -25.59 -69.86
CA LEU A 18 -24.56 -24.88 -68.74
C LEU A 18 -25.57 -24.23 -67.78
N ILE A 19 -26.75 -23.81 -68.27
CA ILE A 19 -27.78 -23.16 -67.45
C ILE A 19 -28.58 -24.17 -66.59
N ILE A 20 -28.57 -25.46 -66.96
CA ILE A 20 -29.32 -26.50 -66.23
C ILE A 20 -28.49 -27.09 -65.07
N ILE A 21 -27.17 -26.85 -65.00
CA ILE A 21 -26.27 -27.42 -63.99
C ILE A 21 -26.02 -26.48 -62.79
N SER A 22 -26.44 -25.21 -62.83
CA SER A 22 -26.42 -24.34 -61.64
C SER A 22 -27.68 -24.52 -60.80
N SER A 23 -27.85 -25.72 -60.26
CA SER A 23 -28.74 -26.00 -59.15
C SER A 23 -28.31 -25.21 -57.92
N GLY A 24 -28.90 -24.04 -57.70
CA GLY A 24 -28.89 -23.38 -56.40
C GLY A 24 -29.89 -24.08 -55.48
N ILE A 25 -29.48 -25.22 -54.92
CA ILE A 25 -30.16 -25.82 -53.77
C ILE A 25 -29.89 -24.89 -52.59
N TYR A 26 -30.80 -23.98 -52.31
CA TYR A 26 -30.85 -23.37 -50.98
C TYR A 26 -31.35 -24.47 -50.04
N ALA A 27 -30.45 -25.04 -49.25
CA ALA A 27 -30.84 -25.76 -48.05
C ALA A 27 -31.42 -24.71 -47.09
N TYR A 28 -32.75 -24.55 -47.10
CA TYR A 28 -33.41 -23.88 -45.99
C TYR A 28 -33.43 -24.87 -44.83
N THR A 29 -32.50 -24.72 -43.89
CA THR A 29 -32.69 -25.29 -42.56
C THR A 29 -33.72 -24.43 -41.85
N TYR A 30 -34.99 -24.82 -41.90
CA TYR A 30 -35.98 -24.31 -40.95
C TYR A 30 -35.83 -25.10 -39.66
N THR A 31 -35.29 -24.47 -38.62
CA THR A 31 -35.46 -24.96 -37.24
C THR A 31 -36.95 -24.89 -36.91
N THR A 32 -37.63 -26.03 -37.00
CA THR A 32 -39.06 -26.18 -36.63
C THR A 32 -39.24 -26.72 -35.22
N ALA A 33 -38.14 -26.92 -34.49
CA ALA A 33 -38.17 -27.32 -33.09
C ALA A 33 -37.78 -26.12 -32.22
N THR A 34 -38.79 -25.36 -31.78
CA THR A 34 -38.70 -24.66 -30.50
C THR A 34 -38.94 -25.71 -29.41
N GLY A 35 -37.87 -26.28 -28.88
CA GLY A 35 -37.94 -26.98 -27.61
C GLY A 35 -38.11 -25.93 -26.51
N THR A 36 -39.28 -25.86 -25.89
CA THR A 36 -39.39 -25.17 -24.61
C THR A 36 -38.70 -26.07 -23.60
N ILE A 37 -37.61 -25.63 -22.97
CA ILE A 37 -37.09 -26.32 -21.79
C ILE A 37 -38.18 -26.17 -20.75
N GLY A 38 -38.95 -27.24 -20.55
CA GLY A 38 -39.92 -27.32 -19.47
C GLY A 38 -39.17 -27.58 -18.19
N THR A 39 -38.42 -26.59 -17.68
CA THR A 39 -38.16 -26.60 -16.25
C THR A 39 -39.51 -26.32 -15.58
N PRO A 40 -39.96 -27.15 -14.63
CA PRO A 40 -41.07 -26.73 -13.79
C PRO A 40 -40.67 -25.37 -13.23
N THR A 41 -41.49 -24.33 -13.44
CA THR A 41 -41.25 -23.05 -12.78
C THR A 41 -41.11 -23.35 -11.29
N PRO A 42 -39.94 -23.15 -10.67
CA PRO A 42 -39.80 -23.45 -9.27
C PRO A 42 -40.85 -22.66 -8.52
N THR A 43 -41.50 -23.31 -7.56
CA THR A 43 -42.50 -22.65 -6.72
C THR A 43 -41.75 -21.82 -5.67
N GLY A 44 -40.99 -20.81 -6.11
CA GLY A 44 -40.05 -20.04 -5.29
C GLY A 44 -38.86 -19.51 -6.09
N ASP A 45 -37.89 -18.94 -5.37
CA ASP A 45 -36.65 -18.43 -5.98
C ASP A 45 -35.84 -19.58 -6.61
N ILE A 46 -35.27 -19.33 -7.80
CA ILE A 46 -34.41 -20.30 -8.51
C ILE A 46 -33.09 -20.55 -7.77
N ALA A 47 -32.63 -19.54 -7.03
CA ALA A 47 -31.47 -19.57 -6.16
C ALA A 47 -31.63 -18.53 -5.05
N THR A 48 -30.94 -18.74 -3.94
CA THR A 48 -30.80 -17.75 -2.87
C THR A 48 -29.33 -17.38 -2.70
N VAL A 49 -29.08 -16.14 -2.31
CA VAL A 49 -27.74 -15.62 -2.03
C VAL A 49 -27.73 -15.14 -0.59
N ASN A 50 -26.91 -15.77 0.26
CA ASN A 50 -26.83 -15.44 1.68
C ASN A 50 -25.39 -15.10 2.04
N ALA A 51 -25.17 -14.09 2.88
CA ALA A 51 -23.85 -13.83 3.44
C ALA A 51 -23.39 -15.02 4.31
N THR A 52 -22.11 -15.34 4.27
CA THR A 52 -21.52 -16.39 5.12
C THR A 52 -21.11 -15.81 6.49
N GLU A 53 -20.81 -16.69 7.45
CA GLU A 53 -20.26 -16.28 8.76
C GLU A 53 -18.75 -15.99 8.71
N THR A 54 -18.07 -16.40 7.63
CA THR A 54 -16.62 -16.35 7.43
C THR A 54 -16.19 -15.22 6.50
N GLN A 55 -16.96 -14.12 6.49
CA GLN A 55 -16.61 -12.93 5.72
C GLN A 55 -15.25 -12.38 6.13
N PRO A 56 -14.45 -11.85 5.18
CA PRO A 56 -13.15 -11.27 5.50
C PRO A 56 -13.27 -10.18 6.56
N ASP A 57 -12.38 -10.18 7.56
CA ASP A 57 -12.29 -9.06 8.51
C ASP A 57 -11.49 -7.91 7.87
N TRP A 58 -12.21 -6.94 7.33
CA TRP A 58 -11.60 -5.80 6.66
C TRP A 58 -10.84 -4.88 7.61
N ASN A 59 -11.04 -4.98 8.94
CA ASN A 59 -10.23 -4.22 9.88
C ASN A 59 -8.81 -4.79 10.03
N ASP A 60 -8.53 -5.99 9.51
CA ASP A 60 -7.17 -6.55 9.53
C ASP A 60 -6.17 -5.65 8.80
N VAL A 61 -6.61 -4.89 7.79
CA VAL A 61 -5.77 -3.90 7.08
C VAL A 61 -5.38 -2.69 7.96
N LEU A 62 -6.08 -2.51 9.09
CA LEU A 62 -5.78 -1.50 10.10
C LEU A 62 -4.95 -2.05 11.25
N THR A 63 -4.52 -3.31 11.18
CA THR A 63 -3.61 -3.88 12.17
C THR A 63 -2.29 -3.13 12.11
N THR A 64 -1.88 -2.57 13.24
CA THR A 64 -0.66 -1.80 13.33
C THR A 64 0.57 -2.70 13.29
N ALA A 65 1.58 -2.26 12.55
CA ALA A 65 2.92 -2.79 12.60
C ALA A 65 3.85 -1.76 13.26
N ASN A 66 4.86 -2.25 13.97
CA ASN A 66 5.92 -1.43 14.53
C ASN A 66 6.91 -1.05 13.45
N GLU A 67 7.18 0.24 13.30
CA GLU A 67 8.07 0.79 12.28
C GLU A 67 8.97 1.90 12.84
N ASP A 68 10.06 2.17 12.11
CA ASP A 68 10.98 3.26 12.38
C ASP A 68 11.11 4.15 11.14
N ILE A 69 11.15 5.46 11.36
CA ILE A 69 11.54 6.44 10.35
C ILE A 69 12.74 7.27 10.82
N ILE A 70 13.66 7.55 9.90
CA ILE A 70 14.86 8.33 10.18
C ILE A 70 14.69 9.75 9.62
N TYR A 71 14.83 10.73 10.50
CA TYR A 71 14.98 12.14 10.17
C TYR A 71 16.42 12.58 10.28
N ARG A 72 16.84 13.43 9.34
CA ARG A 72 18.17 14.01 9.30
C ARG A 72 18.09 15.53 9.38
N PRO A 73 19.16 16.20 9.83
CA PRO A 73 19.31 17.64 9.73
C PRO A 73 18.99 18.12 8.31
N VAL A 74 18.12 19.13 8.20
CA VAL A 74 17.78 19.80 6.92
C VAL A 74 18.04 21.30 6.96
N GLY A 75 18.51 21.81 8.10
CA GLY A 75 18.78 23.22 8.32
C GLY A 75 19.36 23.46 9.71
N ALA A 76 19.91 24.66 9.89
CA ALA A 76 20.33 25.13 11.21
C ALA A 76 19.09 25.31 12.10
N GLY A 77 19.16 24.80 13.32
CA GLY A 77 18.16 25.04 14.34
C GLY A 77 18.45 26.30 15.14
N ASP A 78 17.91 26.36 16.36
CA ASP A 78 17.99 27.57 17.19
C ASP A 78 19.38 27.84 17.78
N GLU A 79 20.24 26.82 17.84
CA GLU A 79 21.59 26.90 18.38
C GLU A 79 22.65 26.49 17.35
N THR A 80 23.70 27.29 17.27
CA THR A 80 24.88 27.03 16.42
C THR A 80 26.11 27.58 17.16
N VAL A 81 26.42 26.98 18.31
CA VAL A 81 27.44 27.46 19.25
C VAL A 81 28.74 26.69 19.15
N ILE A 82 28.72 25.46 18.61
CA ILE A 82 29.96 24.72 18.32
C ILE A 82 30.84 25.61 17.45
N LYS A 83 32.11 25.74 17.84
CA LYS A 83 32.92 26.82 17.28
C LYS A 83 33.47 26.54 15.89
N TYR A 84 33.72 25.28 15.56
CA TYR A 84 34.42 24.92 14.35
C TYR A 84 33.72 23.80 13.58
N GLN A 85 33.98 23.81 12.28
CA GLN A 85 33.54 22.79 11.34
C GLN A 85 34.68 22.47 10.36
N TYR A 86 34.58 21.32 9.72
CA TYR A 86 35.42 20.93 8.61
C TYR A 86 34.55 20.32 7.50
N PRO A 87 34.75 20.72 6.22
CA PRO A 87 35.52 21.88 5.78
C PRO A 87 34.99 23.20 6.36
N ASP A 88 35.83 24.23 6.42
CA ASP A 88 35.45 25.58 6.91
C ASP A 88 34.65 26.37 5.83
N SER A 89 33.54 25.77 5.42
CA SER A 89 32.61 26.29 4.42
C SER A 89 31.28 25.55 4.53
N GLY A 90 30.16 26.22 4.26
CA GLY A 90 28.83 25.65 4.50
C GLY A 90 28.37 25.93 5.92
N GLU A 91 27.37 25.19 6.36
CA GLU A 91 26.70 25.35 7.65
C GLU A 91 26.90 24.10 8.51
N HIS A 92 26.76 24.22 9.83
CA HIS A 92 27.02 23.10 10.73
C HIS A 92 26.15 21.87 10.47
N TRP A 93 24.88 22.08 10.10
CA TRP A 93 23.94 21.01 9.81
C TRP A 93 24.36 20.18 8.59
N ASP A 94 25.07 20.77 7.61
CA ASP A 94 25.52 20.09 6.39
C ASP A 94 26.83 19.30 6.59
N LYS A 95 27.29 19.19 7.85
CA LYS A 95 28.44 18.39 8.30
C LYS A 95 28.04 17.12 9.05
N VAL A 96 26.74 16.95 9.24
CA VAL A 96 26.15 15.91 10.08
C VAL A 96 24.86 15.34 9.47
N ASP A 97 24.49 15.70 8.24
CA ASP A 97 23.26 15.29 7.55
C ASP A 97 23.39 14.02 6.70
N GLU A 98 24.55 13.36 6.76
CA GLU A 98 24.95 12.29 5.88
C GLU A 98 24.07 11.07 6.08
N THR A 99 23.78 10.30 5.02
CA THR A 99 23.05 9.03 5.17
C THR A 99 23.87 7.97 5.88
N THR A 100 25.18 7.98 5.63
CA THR A 100 26.18 7.14 6.28
C THR A 100 27.31 8.06 6.71
N ALA A 101 27.75 7.94 7.97
CA ALA A 101 28.88 8.71 8.49
C ALA A 101 30.09 8.65 7.54
N ASP A 102 30.72 9.80 7.31
CA ASP A 102 31.79 9.97 6.32
C ASP A 102 33.19 10.20 6.95
N ASP A 103 33.26 9.91 8.25
CA ASP A 103 34.41 10.03 9.13
C ASP A 103 34.98 11.46 9.21
N ASP A 104 36.15 11.70 8.61
CA ASP A 104 36.86 12.98 8.67
C ASP A 104 36.63 13.81 7.39
N THR A 105 35.62 13.46 6.60
CA THR A 105 35.27 14.20 5.38
C THR A 105 34.48 15.45 5.75
N THR A 106 33.46 15.30 6.61
CA THR A 106 32.68 16.41 7.17
C THR A 106 32.42 16.20 8.66
N TYR A 107 32.58 17.25 9.47
CA TYR A 107 32.28 17.22 10.90
C TYR A 107 32.22 18.61 11.53
N VAL A 108 31.50 18.71 12.65
CA VAL A 108 31.63 19.79 13.62
C VAL A 108 32.56 19.37 14.75
N TYR A 109 33.29 20.31 15.35
CA TYR A 109 34.18 20.01 16.46
C TYR A 109 34.43 21.19 17.40
N THR A 110 34.84 20.86 18.62
CA THR A 110 35.25 21.88 19.59
C THR A 110 36.46 21.45 20.44
N PRO A 111 37.43 22.37 20.65
CA PRO A 111 38.46 22.27 21.68
C PRO A 111 38.05 23.00 22.98
N SER A 112 36.78 23.37 23.15
CA SER A 112 36.33 24.21 24.26
C SER A 112 36.23 23.43 25.57
N LEU A 113 36.63 24.05 26.68
CA LEU A 113 36.40 23.52 28.03
C LEU A 113 34.92 23.56 28.43
N ALA A 114 34.17 24.51 27.87
CA ALA A 114 32.73 24.64 28.08
C ALA A 114 31.98 23.76 27.09
N TRP A 115 30.77 23.36 27.46
CA TRP A 115 29.83 22.76 26.52
C TRP A 115 29.43 23.81 25.48
N GLU A 116 29.49 23.39 24.22
CA GLU A 116 28.99 24.10 23.06
C GLU A 116 27.98 23.19 22.37
N GLU A 117 26.81 23.74 22.06
CA GLU A 117 25.65 22.99 21.59
C GLU A 117 25.23 23.52 20.23
N ASP A 118 24.86 22.60 19.36
CA ASP A 118 24.15 22.90 18.12
C ASP A 118 22.82 22.16 18.13
N LEU A 119 21.81 22.80 17.56
CA LEU A 119 20.52 22.21 17.23
C LEU A 119 20.31 22.29 15.72
N TYR A 120 19.64 21.29 15.17
CA TYR A 120 19.32 21.23 13.75
C TYR A 120 17.82 21.00 13.56
N ASP A 121 17.25 21.68 12.57
CA ASP A 121 15.88 21.44 12.13
C ASP A 121 15.82 20.08 11.43
N THR A 122 14.72 19.35 11.63
CA THR A 122 14.42 18.09 10.93
C THR A 122 13.34 18.29 9.87
N ALA A 123 13.25 17.35 8.92
CA ALA A 123 12.17 17.37 7.95
C ALA A 123 10.83 16.99 8.61
N ASN A 124 9.74 17.61 8.15
CA ASN A 124 8.39 17.22 8.58
C ASN A 124 8.04 15.80 8.11
N HIS A 125 7.23 15.12 8.90
CA HIS A 125 6.60 13.87 8.50
C HIS A 125 5.51 14.10 7.43
N THR A 126 5.13 13.01 6.78
CA THR A 126 3.90 12.94 5.98
C THR A 126 3.12 11.70 6.42
N THR A 127 1.80 11.74 6.36
CA THR A 127 0.92 10.63 6.77
C THR A 127 1.04 9.38 5.89
N GLN A 128 1.73 9.50 4.76
CA GLN A 128 2.12 8.38 3.89
C GLN A 128 3.45 7.74 4.32
N THR A 129 4.32 8.48 5.01
CA THR A 129 5.64 8.01 5.45
C THR A 129 5.67 7.64 6.93
N ALA A 130 4.83 8.28 7.76
CA ALA A 130 4.74 8.02 9.19
C ALA A 130 3.37 8.48 9.73
N GLY A 131 2.89 7.84 10.80
CA GLY A 131 1.58 8.11 11.42
C GLY A 131 1.37 7.19 12.61
N GLY A 132 0.20 7.23 13.23
CA GLY A 132 -0.16 6.40 14.38
C GLY A 132 0.52 6.84 15.68
N ASP A 133 0.63 5.91 16.62
CA ASP A 133 1.12 6.20 17.97
C ASP A 133 2.65 6.09 18.02
N ILE A 134 3.32 7.14 18.53
CA ILE A 134 4.78 7.16 18.68
C ILE A 134 5.17 6.44 19.98
N ASN A 135 6.10 5.49 19.86
CA ASN A 135 6.63 4.72 20.97
C ASN A 135 7.82 5.40 21.65
N TYR A 136 8.74 5.94 20.86
CA TYR A 136 9.87 6.73 21.34
C TYR A 136 10.52 7.53 20.22
N VAL A 137 11.25 8.56 20.63
CA VAL A 137 12.20 9.31 19.80
C VAL A 137 13.60 8.98 20.29
N GLU A 138 14.47 8.52 19.40
CA GLU A 138 15.88 8.27 19.71
C GLU A 138 16.77 9.11 18.82
N VAL A 139 17.61 9.94 19.43
CA VAL A 139 18.59 10.75 18.70
C VAL A 139 19.93 10.06 18.78
N PHE A 140 20.59 9.97 17.64
CA PHE A 140 21.90 9.36 17.46
C PHE A 140 22.92 10.45 17.09
N MET A 141 24.14 10.28 17.59
CA MET A 141 25.32 11.01 17.15
C MET A 141 26.45 10.04 16.82
N VAL A 142 27.19 10.30 15.75
CA VAL A 142 28.43 9.60 15.45
C VAL A 142 29.59 10.52 15.76
N SER A 143 30.33 10.19 16.82
CA SER A 143 31.32 11.08 17.41
C SER A 143 32.61 10.38 17.79
N ARG A 144 33.71 11.15 17.84
CA ARG A 144 35.01 10.69 18.33
C ARG A 144 35.77 11.81 19.04
N THR A 145 36.87 11.45 19.67
CA THR A 145 37.88 12.39 20.15
C THR A 145 39.20 12.25 19.42
N SER A 146 40.00 13.30 19.45
CA SER A 146 41.34 13.32 18.84
C SER A 146 42.39 12.50 19.61
N ALA A 147 42.13 12.19 20.88
CA ALA A 147 43.01 11.41 21.77
C ALA A 147 42.21 10.80 22.93
N ASN A 148 42.86 9.95 23.75
CA ASN A 148 42.21 9.28 24.87
C ASN A 148 41.67 10.29 25.89
N ILE A 149 40.36 10.24 26.14
CA ILE A 149 39.67 11.16 27.04
C ILE A 149 40.08 10.99 28.51
N THR A 150 39.78 12.04 29.28
CA THR A 150 39.87 12.11 30.74
C THR A 150 38.54 12.52 31.38
N GLN A 151 37.53 12.87 30.57
CA GLN A 151 36.18 13.24 30.97
C GLN A 151 35.18 12.99 29.83
N GLU A 152 33.90 12.84 30.17
CA GLU A 152 32.79 12.80 29.19
C GLU A 152 32.76 14.10 28.38
N SER A 153 32.42 14.02 27.10
CA SER A 153 32.69 15.13 26.17
C SER A 153 31.70 15.30 25.03
N ALA A 154 30.66 14.48 24.99
CA ALA A 154 29.53 14.64 24.07
C ALA A 154 28.20 14.23 24.72
N TYR A 155 27.09 14.76 24.23
CA TYR A 155 25.75 14.19 24.41
C TYR A 155 24.88 14.58 23.23
N VAL A 156 23.84 13.80 22.97
CA VAL A 156 22.76 14.23 22.08
C VAL A 156 21.91 15.30 22.75
N HIS A 157 21.45 16.26 21.97
CA HIS A 157 20.74 17.43 22.46
C HIS A 157 19.46 17.62 21.64
N ILE A 158 18.34 17.92 22.30
CA ILE A 158 17.05 18.12 21.61
C ILE A 158 16.36 19.38 22.11
N LYS A 159 15.50 19.94 21.26
CA LYS A 159 14.55 20.97 21.64
C LYS A 159 13.14 20.58 21.20
N THR A 160 12.22 20.55 22.15
CA THR A 160 10.81 20.27 21.90
C THR A 160 9.94 21.25 22.68
N ASN A 161 8.87 21.73 22.05
CA ASN A 161 7.98 22.75 22.61
C ASN A 161 8.71 24.00 23.13
N GLY A 162 9.86 24.35 22.53
CA GLY A 162 10.69 25.50 22.90
C GLY A 162 11.61 25.29 24.11
N PHE A 163 11.71 24.07 24.65
CA PHE A 163 12.59 23.73 25.76
C PHE A 163 13.65 22.70 25.34
N GLU A 164 14.87 22.90 25.81
CA GLU A 164 16.01 22.05 25.51
C GLU A 164 16.20 20.95 26.56
N TYR A 165 16.62 19.77 26.10
CA TYR A 165 16.90 18.60 26.92
C TYR A 165 18.14 17.89 26.41
N ASN A 166 18.99 17.47 27.36
CA ASN A 166 20.24 16.77 27.07
C ASN A 166 20.05 15.28 27.34
N GLY A 167 20.62 14.46 26.47
CA GLY A 167 20.82 13.04 26.73
C GLY A 167 21.91 12.80 27.79
N ALA A 168 22.23 11.53 28.01
CA ALA A 168 23.37 11.15 28.84
C ALA A 168 24.69 11.69 28.23
N SER A 169 25.60 12.12 29.11
CA SER A 169 26.96 12.50 28.71
C SER A 169 27.80 11.26 28.44
N GLU A 170 28.55 11.28 27.34
CA GLU A 170 29.21 10.11 26.77
C GLU A 170 30.73 10.17 26.89
N ASN A 171 31.30 8.98 27.11
CA ASN A 171 32.74 8.74 27.07
C ASN A 171 33.16 8.37 25.64
N LEU A 172 33.52 9.39 24.86
CA LEU A 172 33.93 9.21 23.47
C LEU A 172 35.20 8.35 23.33
N THR A 173 35.28 7.57 22.26
CA THR A 173 36.51 6.87 21.87
C THR A 173 37.32 7.67 20.86
N THR A 174 38.53 7.22 20.54
CA THR A 174 39.39 7.85 19.51
C THR A 174 38.99 7.50 18.08
N SER A 175 38.00 6.63 17.91
CA SER A 175 37.41 6.27 16.61
C SER A 175 35.95 6.69 16.60
N TYR A 176 35.40 6.97 15.43
CA TYR A 176 33.97 7.25 15.31
C TYR A 176 33.17 6.07 15.81
N ALA A 177 32.30 6.36 16.77
CA ALA A 177 31.35 5.42 17.34
C ALA A 177 29.99 6.10 17.44
N GLU A 178 28.95 5.29 17.33
CA GLU A 178 27.57 5.74 17.47
C GLU A 178 27.17 5.74 18.95
N TYR A 179 26.51 6.82 19.36
CA TYR A 179 25.94 7.03 20.68
C TYR A 179 24.52 7.53 20.52
N SER A 180 23.64 7.22 21.46
CA SER A 180 22.24 7.61 21.38
C SER A 180 21.61 7.90 22.73
N ASN A 181 20.49 8.61 22.69
CA ASN A 181 19.57 8.69 23.83
C ASN A 181 18.14 8.60 23.33
N SER A 182 17.33 7.77 23.98
CA SER A 182 15.91 7.62 23.68
C SER A 182 15.02 8.29 24.72
N TRP A 183 13.92 8.85 24.23
CA TRP A 183 12.84 9.46 25.00
C TRP A 183 11.54 8.76 24.63
N GLY A 184 11.02 7.92 25.54
CA GLY A 184 9.73 7.26 25.35
C GLY A 184 8.56 8.25 25.38
N ASP A 185 8.57 9.15 26.36
CA ASP A 185 7.66 10.30 26.42
C ASP A 185 8.40 11.58 26.04
N ASN A 186 7.67 12.59 25.57
CA ASN A 186 8.20 13.92 25.39
C ASN A 186 8.69 14.45 26.75
N PRO A 187 9.97 14.79 26.91
CA PRO A 187 10.53 15.17 28.21
C PRO A 187 9.97 16.49 28.76
N GLN A 188 9.37 17.33 27.91
CA GLN A 188 8.73 18.57 28.32
C GLN A 188 7.32 18.35 28.87
N SER A 189 6.51 17.55 28.19
CA SER A 189 5.11 17.33 28.55
C SER A 189 4.90 16.14 29.50
N GLY A 190 5.85 15.19 29.53
CA GLY A 190 5.73 13.92 30.24
C GLY A 190 4.63 13.02 29.69
N SER A 191 4.24 13.22 28.43
CA SER A 191 3.22 12.46 27.71
C SER A 191 3.81 11.84 26.44
N PRO A 192 3.14 10.85 25.82
CA PRO A 192 3.57 10.30 24.54
C PRO A 192 3.77 11.40 23.50
N TRP A 193 4.78 11.21 22.64
CA TRP A 193 5.07 12.14 21.56
C TRP A 193 3.91 12.24 20.58
N THR A 194 3.74 13.43 20.01
CA THR A 194 2.82 13.64 18.88
C THR A 194 3.60 13.97 17.61
N TRP A 195 3.03 13.66 16.45
CA TRP A 195 3.67 13.98 15.17
C TRP A 195 3.91 15.48 14.97
N ASN A 196 3.05 16.35 15.50
CA ASN A 196 3.29 17.80 15.50
C ASN A 196 4.51 18.18 16.36
N GLU A 197 4.77 17.47 17.46
CA GLU A 197 6.00 17.69 18.23
C GLU A 197 7.24 17.18 17.50
N ILE A 198 7.13 16.10 16.72
CA ILE A 198 8.21 15.62 15.83
C ILE A 198 8.52 16.64 14.73
N ASP A 199 7.49 17.21 14.09
CA ASP A 199 7.66 18.23 13.04
C ASP A 199 8.30 19.53 13.55
N ASN A 200 8.20 19.81 14.85
CA ASN A 200 8.83 20.97 15.47
C ASN A 200 10.06 20.59 16.32
N LEU A 201 10.48 19.32 16.28
CA LEU A 201 11.64 18.84 17.02
C LEU A 201 12.92 19.37 16.35
N GLN A 202 13.79 19.96 17.15
CA GLN A 202 15.19 20.14 16.75
C GLN A 202 16.04 19.08 17.45
N SER A 203 16.96 18.47 16.72
CA SER A 203 17.88 17.47 17.24
C SER A 203 19.31 17.86 16.88
N GLY A 204 20.23 17.65 17.79
CA GLY A 204 21.60 18.09 17.65
C GLY A 204 22.54 17.44 18.66
N VAL A 205 23.64 18.12 18.95
CA VAL A 205 24.74 17.59 19.75
C VAL A 205 25.34 18.67 20.63
N GLY A 206 25.66 18.31 21.86
CA GLY A 206 26.51 19.10 22.74
C GLY A 206 27.90 18.48 22.79
N LEU A 207 28.94 19.30 22.58
CA LEU A 207 30.35 18.89 22.63
C LEU A 207 31.16 19.76 23.60
N ARG A 208 32.20 19.18 24.18
CA ARG A 208 33.32 19.89 24.83
C ARG A 208 34.62 19.11 24.62
N GLU A 209 35.76 19.63 25.04
CA GLU A 209 37.01 18.86 25.00
C GLU A 209 36.93 17.61 25.90
N GLY A 210 37.46 16.49 25.43
CA GLY A 210 37.60 15.23 26.18
C GLY A 210 38.69 15.26 27.25
N GLY A 211 39.40 16.37 27.36
CA GLY A 211 40.55 16.62 28.21
C GLY A 211 41.41 17.71 27.59
N VAL A 212 42.46 18.13 28.30
CA VAL A 212 43.29 19.26 27.86
C VAL A 212 43.82 19.03 26.44
N ALA A 213 43.37 19.87 25.50
CA ALA A 213 43.74 19.79 24.08
C ALA A 213 43.32 18.47 23.40
N ILE A 214 42.16 17.94 23.79
CA ILE A 214 41.53 16.76 23.19
C ILE A 214 40.18 17.16 22.60
N ASP A 215 40.20 17.51 21.32
CA ASP A 215 39.00 17.93 20.59
C ASP A 215 37.98 16.78 20.51
N SER A 216 36.69 17.10 20.67
CA SER A 216 35.57 16.23 20.36
C SER A 216 34.96 16.62 19.01
N LEU A 217 34.62 15.61 18.20
CA LEU A 217 34.17 15.75 16.82
C LEU A 217 32.88 14.95 16.63
N CYS A 218 31.97 15.46 15.81
CA CYS A 218 30.75 14.78 15.38
C CYS A 218 30.58 14.88 13.86
N THR A 219 30.34 13.75 13.20
CA THR A 219 30.21 13.61 11.74
C THR A 219 28.80 13.18 11.31
N GLN A 220 27.90 12.93 12.25
CA GLN A 220 26.52 12.55 11.92
C GLN A 220 25.61 12.78 13.10
N VAL A 221 24.43 13.34 12.84
CA VAL A 221 23.30 13.40 13.78
C VAL A 221 22.06 12.95 13.04
N TYR A 222 21.26 12.09 13.65
CA TYR A 222 19.96 11.72 13.10
C TYR A 222 18.98 11.30 14.19
N THR A 223 17.70 11.42 13.89
CA THR A 223 16.61 11.05 14.80
C THR A 223 15.87 9.84 14.23
N SER A 224 15.78 8.75 14.98
CA SER A 224 14.88 7.64 14.72
C SER A 224 13.59 7.83 15.52
N VAL A 225 12.45 7.80 14.85
CA VAL A 225 11.14 7.81 15.50
C VAL A 225 10.52 6.44 15.29
N ASN A 226 10.27 5.73 16.40
CA ASN A 226 9.59 4.45 16.40
C ASN A 226 8.10 4.66 16.66
N PHE A 227 7.24 4.01 15.87
CA PHE A 227 5.79 4.19 15.94
C PHE A 227 5.04 2.92 15.52
N ASP A 228 3.77 2.84 15.92
CA ASP A 228 2.85 1.78 15.51
C ASP A 228 1.77 2.34 14.57
N ALA A 229 1.72 1.82 13.34
CA ALA A 229 0.75 2.27 12.33
C ALA A 229 0.29 1.12 11.41
N PRO A 230 -0.94 1.17 10.87
CA PRO A 230 -1.39 0.23 9.82
C PRO A 230 -0.44 0.20 8.63
N GLU A 231 -0.22 -0.94 7.99
CA GLU A 231 0.57 -0.99 6.75
C GLU A 231 -0.06 -0.13 5.64
N LEU A 232 0.73 0.66 4.93
CA LEU A 232 0.20 1.49 3.82
C LEU A 232 -0.30 0.63 2.66
N ASN A 233 0.31 -0.54 2.47
CA ASN A 233 -0.01 -1.46 1.40
C ASN A 233 0.16 -2.89 1.87
N GLY A 234 -0.64 -3.79 1.32
CA GLY A 234 -0.62 -5.18 1.71
C GLY A 234 -1.59 -6.04 0.91
N ASN A 235 -1.84 -7.24 1.39
CA ASN A 235 -2.81 -8.15 0.79
C ASN A 235 -4.21 -7.89 1.37
N THR A 236 -5.24 -7.99 0.55
CA THR A 236 -6.61 -7.93 1.06
C THR A 236 -6.91 -9.16 1.94
N PRO A 237 -7.68 -9.01 3.02
CA PRO A 237 -8.20 -10.12 3.80
C PRO A 237 -8.95 -11.13 2.92
N THR A 238 -8.87 -12.41 3.30
CA THR A 238 -9.53 -13.52 2.59
C THR A 238 -10.65 -14.09 3.42
N GLY A 239 -11.62 -14.70 2.76
CA GLY A 239 -12.82 -15.24 3.41
C GLY A 239 -13.94 -15.48 2.43
N ASP A 240 -14.96 -16.19 2.87
CA ASP A 240 -16.13 -16.48 2.06
C ASP A 240 -17.08 -15.30 2.15
N LEU A 241 -17.62 -14.82 1.03
CA LEU A 241 -18.50 -13.67 0.99
C LEU A 241 -19.97 -14.08 1.06
N PHE A 242 -20.35 -14.99 0.15
CA PHE A 242 -21.73 -15.41 -0.06
C PHE A 242 -21.82 -16.90 -0.39
N GLU A 243 -22.89 -17.53 0.07
CA GLU A 243 -23.30 -18.86 -0.33
C GLU A 243 -24.47 -18.76 -1.33
N ILE A 244 -24.28 -19.28 -2.53
CA ILE A 244 -25.30 -19.35 -3.58
C ILE A 244 -25.94 -20.73 -3.51
N THR A 245 -27.15 -20.82 -2.97
CA THR A 245 -27.91 -22.07 -2.89
C THR A 245 -28.94 -22.14 -4.00
N VAL A 246 -28.75 -23.06 -4.93
CA VAL A 246 -29.61 -23.30 -6.09
C VAL A 246 -30.71 -24.28 -5.71
N ASN A 247 -31.93 -23.99 -6.17
CA ASN A 247 -33.07 -24.87 -5.91
C ASN A 247 -32.84 -26.26 -6.53
N ASP A 248 -33.15 -27.34 -5.80
CA ASP A 248 -32.99 -28.72 -6.29
C ASP A 248 -33.80 -29.03 -7.55
N ASP A 249 -34.90 -28.30 -7.79
CA ASP A 249 -35.74 -28.42 -8.99
C ASP A 249 -35.27 -27.55 -10.16
N TYR A 250 -34.22 -26.74 -9.98
CA TYR A 250 -33.64 -25.90 -11.02
C TYR A 250 -32.51 -26.64 -11.75
N ASP A 251 -32.71 -26.84 -13.05
CA ASP A 251 -31.70 -27.30 -14.00
C ASP A 251 -31.43 -26.18 -15.02
N GLY A 252 -30.20 -25.68 -15.10
CA GLY A 252 -29.88 -24.62 -16.05
C GLY A 252 -28.59 -23.88 -15.79
N ASN A 253 -28.53 -22.64 -16.26
CA ASN A 253 -27.37 -21.77 -16.13
C ASN A 253 -27.72 -20.56 -15.25
N LEU A 254 -26.86 -20.23 -14.30
CA LEU A 254 -26.97 -19.02 -13.51
C LEU A 254 -25.82 -18.05 -13.84
N GLN A 255 -26.16 -16.76 -13.83
CA GLN A 255 -25.19 -15.69 -13.79
C GLN A 255 -25.20 -15.08 -12.40
N VAL A 256 -24.04 -15.04 -11.75
CA VAL A 256 -23.87 -14.40 -10.44
C VAL A 256 -23.15 -13.08 -10.64
N ARG A 257 -23.69 -12.00 -10.07
CA ARG A 257 -23.08 -10.67 -10.14
C ARG A 257 -22.81 -10.15 -8.75
N VAL A 258 -21.63 -9.57 -8.58
CA VAL A 258 -21.18 -8.98 -7.32
C VAL A 258 -20.87 -7.52 -7.58
N TYR A 259 -21.45 -6.64 -6.77
CA TYR A 259 -21.34 -5.20 -6.88
C TYR A 259 -20.65 -4.63 -5.65
N LEU A 260 -19.77 -3.65 -5.87
CA LEU A 260 -19.21 -2.81 -4.83
C LEU A 260 -20.07 -1.54 -4.69
N THR A 261 -20.77 -1.39 -3.57
CA THR A 261 -21.83 -0.37 -3.45
C THR A 261 -21.40 0.91 -2.74
N ASN A 262 -20.29 0.90 -1.99
CA ASN A 262 -19.79 2.03 -1.21
C ASN A 262 -18.45 2.59 -1.72
N THR A 263 -18.20 2.52 -3.03
CA THR A 263 -16.94 2.98 -3.64
C THR A 263 -16.56 4.41 -3.26
N ASP A 264 -17.53 5.31 -3.10
CA ASP A 264 -17.29 6.71 -2.70
C ASP A 264 -16.68 6.83 -1.30
N ASP A 265 -17.05 5.96 -0.37
CA ASP A 265 -16.51 5.94 0.99
C ASP A 265 -15.16 5.20 1.04
N LEU A 266 -15.01 4.14 0.25
CA LEU A 266 -13.73 3.41 0.11
C LEU A 266 -12.64 4.25 -0.54
N LEU A 267 -12.98 5.08 -1.54
CA LEU A 267 -12.05 6.00 -2.20
C LEU A 267 -11.48 7.07 -1.26
N LYS A 268 -12.01 7.22 -0.04
CA LYS A 268 -11.44 8.09 0.97
C LYS A 268 -10.28 7.40 1.69
N ALA A 269 -10.43 6.12 2.02
CA ALA A 269 -9.41 5.35 2.74
C ALA A 269 -8.35 4.74 1.79
N TYR A 270 -8.76 4.28 0.61
CA TYR A 270 -7.91 3.56 -0.34
C TYR A 270 -7.52 4.39 -1.55
N ASP A 271 -6.21 4.47 -1.80
CA ASP A 271 -5.67 4.85 -3.12
C ASP A 271 -5.91 3.71 -4.14
N SER A 272 -5.78 2.46 -3.69
CA SER A 272 -6.19 1.30 -4.47
C SER A 272 -6.75 0.16 -3.61
N LEU A 273 -7.74 -0.54 -4.15
CA LEU A 273 -8.28 -1.76 -3.59
C LEU A 273 -8.58 -2.73 -4.73
N GLY A 274 -7.97 -3.91 -4.71
CA GLY A 274 -8.24 -4.99 -5.65
C GLY A 274 -8.51 -6.29 -4.91
N MET A 275 -9.63 -6.94 -5.22
CA MET A 275 -10.07 -8.20 -4.64
C MET A 275 -10.13 -9.29 -5.71
N TYR A 276 -9.53 -10.45 -5.45
CA TYR A 276 -9.60 -11.63 -6.30
C TYR A 276 -10.78 -12.49 -5.89
N LEU A 277 -11.90 -12.32 -6.59
CA LEU A 277 -13.13 -13.04 -6.33
C LEU A 277 -13.12 -14.40 -7.04
N TYR A 278 -13.44 -15.44 -6.30
CA TYR A 278 -13.54 -16.82 -6.77
C TYR A 278 -14.94 -17.36 -6.48
N LEU A 279 -15.62 -17.95 -7.46
CA LEU A 279 -16.86 -18.68 -7.25
C LEU A 279 -16.65 -20.15 -7.56
N GLU A 280 -16.93 -21.02 -6.59
CA GLU A 280 -16.80 -22.47 -6.77
C GLU A 280 -17.60 -22.96 -7.98
N SER A 281 -16.98 -23.84 -8.78
CA SER A 281 -17.59 -24.48 -9.96
C SER A 281 -18.07 -23.52 -11.08
N SER A 282 -17.72 -22.24 -11.01
CA SER A 282 -18.00 -21.31 -12.11
C SER A 282 -17.10 -21.59 -13.31
N VAL A 283 -17.49 -21.09 -14.48
CA VAL A 283 -16.65 -21.15 -15.69
C VAL A 283 -15.30 -20.48 -15.44
N GLU A 284 -15.31 -19.33 -14.77
CA GLU A 284 -14.13 -18.53 -14.43
C GLU A 284 -13.18 -19.27 -13.47
N ALA A 285 -13.70 -20.13 -12.59
CA ALA A 285 -12.88 -20.97 -11.72
C ALA A 285 -12.00 -21.97 -12.50
N GLY A 286 -12.35 -22.28 -13.75
CA GLY A 286 -11.54 -23.11 -14.65
C GLY A 286 -10.51 -22.33 -15.49
N GLU A 287 -10.47 -21.01 -15.38
CA GLU A 287 -9.57 -20.14 -16.17
C GLU A 287 -8.21 -19.91 -15.49
N THR A 288 -7.34 -19.14 -16.14
CA THR A 288 -6.05 -18.71 -15.56
C THR A 288 -5.85 -17.20 -15.82
N PRO A 289 -5.94 -16.34 -14.79
CA PRO A 289 -6.21 -16.70 -13.39
C PRO A 289 -7.64 -17.23 -13.18
N SER A 290 -7.84 -18.01 -12.13
CA SER A 290 -9.14 -18.64 -11.79
C SER A 290 -10.08 -17.70 -11.01
N TYR A 291 -9.89 -16.38 -11.11
CA TYR A 291 -10.64 -15.39 -10.33
C TYR A 291 -11.08 -14.23 -11.24
N GLN A 292 -12.09 -13.50 -10.77
CA GLN A 292 -12.45 -12.18 -11.33
C GLN A 292 -11.93 -11.09 -10.40
N LEU A 293 -11.31 -10.06 -10.96
CA LEU A 293 -10.86 -8.90 -10.20
C LEU A 293 -12.04 -7.95 -9.95
N LEU A 294 -12.34 -7.64 -8.69
CA LEU A 294 -13.21 -6.54 -8.29
C LEU A 294 -12.35 -5.41 -7.71
N ASN A 295 -12.49 -4.19 -8.22
CA ASN A 295 -11.73 -3.03 -7.76
C ASN A 295 -12.59 -1.75 -7.77
N LEU A 296 -12.00 -0.65 -7.27
CA LEU A 296 -12.69 0.64 -7.17
C LEU A 296 -13.14 1.20 -8.55
N GLN A 297 -12.50 0.78 -9.64
CA GLN A 297 -12.81 1.31 -10.98
C GLN A 297 -13.90 0.51 -11.71
N ASN A 298 -13.92 -0.82 -11.58
CA ASN A 298 -14.91 -1.65 -12.28
C ASN A 298 -16.23 -1.78 -11.51
N GLY A 299 -16.18 -1.77 -10.17
CA GLY A 299 -17.35 -1.82 -9.28
C GLY A 299 -18.23 -3.07 -9.40
N MET A 300 -17.88 -4.01 -10.27
CA MET A 300 -18.67 -5.22 -10.53
C MET A 300 -17.80 -6.37 -11.05
N ALA A 301 -18.11 -7.59 -10.59
CA ALA A 301 -17.60 -8.85 -11.15
C ALA A 301 -18.77 -9.77 -11.53
N ILE A 302 -18.58 -10.60 -12.56
CA ILE A 302 -19.60 -11.52 -13.07
C ILE A 302 -19.02 -12.93 -13.14
N PHE A 303 -19.81 -13.91 -12.68
CA PHE A 303 -19.50 -15.34 -12.77
C PHE A 303 -20.62 -16.10 -13.44
N ASN A 304 -20.28 -17.24 -14.02
CA ASN A 304 -21.23 -18.09 -14.73
C ASN A 304 -21.19 -19.53 -14.20
N LEU A 305 -22.31 -20.00 -13.68
CA LEU A 305 -22.54 -21.41 -13.34
C LEU A 305 -23.29 -22.06 -14.50
N VAL A 306 -22.73 -23.12 -15.08
CA VAL A 306 -23.24 -23.75 -16.30
C VAL A 306 -23.63 -25.19 -16.02
N ASP A 307 -24.76 -25.62 -16.57
CA ASP A 307 -25.30 -26.97 -16.46
C ASP A 307 -25.41 -27.47 -15.00
N ILE A 308 -25.87 -26.59 -14.10
CA ILE A 308 -26.07 -26.89 -12.67
C ILE A 308 -27.45 -27.51 -12.42
N SER A 309 -27.54 -28.37 -11.41
CA SER A 309 -28.74 -29.07 -10.96
C SER A 309 -28.81 -29.08 -9.42
N GLY A 310 -29.39 -28.03 -8.84
CA GLY A 310 -29.33 -27.79 -7.40
C GLY A 310 -27.91 -27.63 -6.83
N GLY A 311 -27.80 -27.55 -5.50
CA GLY A 311 -26.53 -27.47 -4.79
C GLY A 311 -26.18 -26.09 -4.25
N SER A 312 -25.03 -26.00 -3.57
CA SER A 312 -24.53 -24.76 -2.96
C SER A 312 -23.11 -24.47 -3.47
N TYR A 313 -22.85 -23.20 -3.76
CA TYR A 313 -21.60 -22.72 -4.33
C TYR A 313 -21.11 -21.49 -3.55
N THR A 314 -19.89 -21.55 -3.05
CA THR A 314 -19.31 -20.47 -2.26
C THR A 314 -18.57 -19.46 -3.14
N LEU A 315 -18.89 -18.18 -2.96
CA LEU A 315 -18.17 -17.04 -3.51
C LEU A 315 -17.23 -16.47 -2.42
N SER A 316 -15.94 -16.34 -2.71
CA SER A 316 -14.91 -15.94 -1.73
C SER A 316 -13.95 -14.88 -2.27
N VAL A 317 -13.37 -14.09 -1.36
CA VAL A 317 -12.13 -13.33 -1.62
C VAL A 317 -10.96 -14.26 -1.35
N THR A 318 -10.19 -14.57 -2.40
CA THR A 318 -9.05 -15.51 -2.31
C THR A 318 -7.69 -14.83 -2.25
N GLY A 319 -7.68 -13.50 -2.40
CA GLY A 319 -6.50 -12.66 -2.34
C GLY A 319 -6.80 -11.31 -2.96
N GLY A 320 -5.75 -10.55 -3.22
CA GLY A 320 -5.86 -9.17 -3.71
C GLY A 320 -4.79 -8.31 -3.07
N THR A 321 -4.79 -7.02 -3.42
CA THR A 321 -3.86 -6.05 -2.88
C THR A 321 -4.58 -4.74 -2.58
N TYR A 322 -4.09 -4.01 -1.59
CA TYR A 322 -4.59 -2.68 -1.25
C TYR A 322 -3.44 -1.68 -1.09
N GLN A 323 -3.78 -0.40 -1.20
CA GLN A 323 -2.97 0.73 -0.78
C GLN A 323 -3.87 1.78 -0.13
N LEU A 324 -3.59 2.17 1.11
CA LEU A 324 -4.27 3.24 1.83
C LEU A 324 -3.74 4.62 1.40
N PHE A 325 -4.55 5.66 1.54
CA PHE A 325 -4.12 7.05 1.36
C PHE A 325 -3.30 7.57 2.56
N SER A 326 -3.67 7.13 3.75
CA SER A 326 -3.07 7.58 5.01
C SER A 326 -3.03 6.41 5.99
N ARG A 327 -1.93 6.32 6.73
CA ARG A 327 -1.77 5.39 7.86
C ARG A 327 -2.25 6.01 9.17
N GLU A 328 -2.53 7.32 9.18
CA GLU A 328 -2.99 8.06 10.35
C GLU A 328 -4.53 7.98 10.45
N VAL A 329 -5.02 6.93 11.10
CA VAL A 329 -6.47 6.68 11.24
C VAL A 329 -7.15 7.76 12.09
N SER A 330 -6.41 8.44 12.98
CA SER A 330 -6.99 9.51 13.81
C SER A 330 -7.39 10.75 13.01
N GLU A 331 -6.83 10.94 11.81
CA GLU A 331 -7.18 12.02 10.89
C GLU A 331 -8.37 11.68 9.98
N TRP A 332 -8.86 10.44 10.01
CA TRP A 332 -9.92 10.00 9.12
C TRP A 332 -11.24 10.70 9.48
N GLU A 333 -11.82 11.38 8.50
CA GLU A 333 -13.07 12.11 8.68
C GLU A 333 -14.28 11.16 8.70
N ALA A 334 -15.44 11.70 9.07
CA ALA A 334 -16.69 10.96 9.03
C ALA A 334 -16.96 10.39 7.61
N GLY A 335 -17.20 9.08 7.55
CA GLY A 335 -17.50 8.36 6.31
C GLY A 335 -16.28 7.78 5.59
N TRP A 336 -15.08 7.84 6.18
CA TRP A 336 -13.97 6.97 5.77
C TRP A 336 -14.24 5.54 6.26
N THR A 337 -13.98 4.55 5.41
CA THR A 337 -14.14 3.14 5.77
C THR A 337 -13.15 2.28 4.99
N VAL A 338 -12.68 1.20 5.63
CA VAL A 338 -11.92 0.12 4.99
C VAL A 338 -12.81 -1.06 4.58
N THR A 339 -14.07 -1.08 5.01
CA THR A 339 -14.96 -2.22 4.81
C THR A 339 -15.74 -2.08 3.49
N PRO A 340 -15.53 -2.96 2.50
CA PRO A 340 -16.34 -3.01 1.29
C PRO A 340 -17.77 -3.45 1.60
N GLU A 341 -18.74 -2.70 1.07
CA GLU A 341 -20.13 -3.13 1.02
C GLU A 341 -20.37 -3.84 -0.31
N LEU A 342 -20.68 -5.14 -0.22
CA LEU A 342 -20.87 -5.99 -1.37
C LEU A 342 -22.34 -6.39 -1.48
N TYR A 343 -22.89 -6.25 -2.67
CA TYR A 343 -24.21 -6.80 -3.03
C TYR A 343 -24.03 -7.92 -4.05
N CYS A 344 -24.68 -9.05 -3.82
CA CYS A 344 -24.59 -10.21 -4.71
C CYS A 344 -25.99 -10.68 -5.13
N GLU A 345 -26.15 -10.93 -6.43
CA GLU A 345 -27.38 -11.46 -7.02
C GLU A 345 -27.08 -12.64 -7.95
N ALA A 346 -28.05 -13.55 -8.06
CA ALA A 346 -28.00 -14.68 -8.98
C ALA A 346 -29.24 -14.68 -9.87
N GLU A 347 -29.04 -14.64 -11.19
CA GLU A 347 -30.10 -14.60 -12.19
C GLU A 347 -29.99 -15.77 -13.17
N GLN A 348 -31.12 -16.17 -13.75
CA GLN A 348 -31.13 -17.14 -14.84
C GLN A 348 -30.45 -16.54 -16.08
N ARG A 349 -29.52 -17.30 -16.68
CA ARG A 349 -28.77 -16.90 -17.88
C ARG A 349 -29.36 -17.43 -19.18
#